data_AF-A0AAW3Z0B8-F1
#
_entry.id   AF-A0AAW3Z0B8-F1
#
_cell.length_a   1.000
_cell.length_b   1.000
_cell.length_c   1.000
_cell.angle_alpha   90.00
_cell.angle_beta   90.00
_cell.angle_gamma   90.00
#
_symmetry.space_group_name_H-M   'P 1'
#
loop_
_entity.id
_entity.type
_entity.pdbx_description
1 polymer ?
#
loop_
_entity_poly.entity_id
_entity_poly.type
_entity_poly.pdbx_seq_one_letter_code
_entity_poly.pdbx_strand_id
1 'polypeptide(L)' 'MLIFYLSTGADCIFIPGLADLNVCKVISSQINGSLNIMVLSNTSNAEAFFAAGVNRISGSAFFLLSKPMGLPHLG' A
#
# COMPACT_ATOMS: atom_id res chain seq x y z
N MET A 1 -8.98 11.79 -10.34
CA MET A 1 -7.97 11.05 -11.13
C MET A 1 -7.99 9.54 -10.84
N LEU A 2 -8.01 9.12 -9.57
CA LEU A 2 -8.04 7.68 -9.21
C LEU A 2 -9.23 6.91 -9.82
N ILE A 3 -10.44 7.47 -9.70
CA ILE A 3 -11.66 6.90 -10.27
C ILE A 3 -11.56 6.75 -11.80
N PHE A 4 -10.89 7.68 -12.47
CA PHE A 4 -10.69 7.61 -13.92
C PHE A 4 -9.84 6.40 -14.31
N TYR A 5 -8.70 6.18 -13.64
CA TYR A 5 -7.86 5.01 -13.91
C TYR A 5 -8.61 3.69 -13.75
N LEU A 6 -9.41 3.56 -12.69
CA LEU A 6 -10.27 2.38 -12.48
C LEU A 6 -11.32 2.24 -13.58
N SER A 7 -11.98 3.35 -13.96
CA SER A 7 -12.97 3.33 -15.05
C SER A 7 -12.37 2.99 -16.42
N THR A 8 -11.07 3.23 -16.62
CA THR A 8 -10.34 2.85 -17.83
C THR A 8 -9.76 1.43 -17.77
N GLY A 9 -10.08 0.66 -16.73
CA GLY A 9 -9.73 -0.76 -16.62
C GLY A 9 -8.51 -1.07 -15.76
N ALA A 10 -7.98 -0.12 -14.98
CA ALA A 10 -6.99 -0.46 -13.97
C ALA A 10 -7.63 -1.30 -12.85
N ASP A 11 -7.02 -2.43 -12.49
CA ASP A 11 -7.51 -3.29 -11.40
C ASP A 11 -7.13 -2.77 -9.99
N CYS A 12 -6.12 -1.90 -9.93
CA CYS A 12 -5.53 -1.42 -8.69
C CYS A 12 -4.95 -0.01 -8.85
N ILE A 13 -5.12 0.79 -7.81
CA ILE A 13 -4.46 2.09 -7.65
C ILE A 13 -3.24 1.91 -6.76
N PHE A 14 -2.07 2.27 -7.27
CA PHE A 14 -0.82 2.26 -6.52
C PHE A 14 -0.38 3.69 -6.18
N ILE A 15 -0.26 3.99 -4.88
CA ILE A 15 0.17 5.31 -4.38
C ILE A 15 1.45 5.14 -3.56
N PRO A 16 2.65 5.20 -4.18
CA PRO A 16 3.90 5.12 -3.46
C PRO A 16 4.07 6.33 -2.52
N GLY A 17 4.54 6.10 -1.30
CA GLY A 17 4.74 7.15 -0.29
C GLY A 17 3.51 7.51 0.55
N LEU A 18 2.34 6.93 0.26
CA LEU A 18 1.16 7.05 1.12
C LEU A 18 1.37 6.26 2.42
N ALA A 19 1.48 6.98 3.55
CA ALA A 19 1.76 6.39 4.86
C ALA A 19 0.74 6.77 5.96
N ASP A 20 -0.20 7.69 5.67
CA ASP A 20 -1.23 8.10 6.63
C ASP A 20 -2.43 7.14 6.58
N LEU A 21 -2.73 6.51 7.73
CA LEU A 21 -3.82 5.53 7.85
C LEU A 21 -5.21 6.13 7.61
N ASN A 22 -5.46 7.37 8.03
CA ASN A 22 -6.74 8.04 7.82
C ASN A 22 -6.92 8.35 6.34
N VAL A 23 -5.86 8.78 5.65
CA VAL A 23 -5.90 9.01 4.20
C VAL A 23 -6.13 7.68 3.46
N CYS A 24 -5.47 6.59 3.87
CA CYS A 24 -5.71 5.27 3.32
C CYS A 24 -7.19 4.85 3.45
N LYS A 25 -7.78 5.08 4.63
CA LYS A 25 -9.19 4.77 4.90
C LYS A 25 -10.14 5.57 4.01
N VAL A 26 -9.90 6.87 3.88
CA VAL A 26 -10.70 7.74 3.01
C VAL A 26 -10.63 7.27 1.58
N ILE A 27 -9.41 7.07 1.03
CA ILE A 27 -9.22 6.63 -0.36
C ILE A 27 -9.90 5.27 -0.58
N SER A 28 -9.66 4.29 0.29
CA SER A 28 -10.21 2.94 0.15
C SER A 28 -11.74 2.93 0.18
N SER A 29 -12.36 3.85 0.93
CA SER A 29 -13.83 4.00 0.95
C SER A 29 -14.42 4.67 -0.28
N GLN A 30 -13.60 5.37 -1.08
CA GLN A 30 -14.04 6.16 -2.24
C GLN A 30 -13.76 5.49 -3.58
N ILE A 31 -12.85 4.52 -3.63
CA ILE A 31 -12.52 3.80 -4.87
C ILE A 31 -13.25 2.45 -4.91
N ASN A 32 -13.74 2.07 -6.10
CA ASN A 32 -14.32 0.75 -6.32
C ASN A 32 -13.26 -0.20 -6.93
N GLY A 33 -12.13 -0.33 -6.24
CA GLY A 33 -10.95 -1.08 -6.70
C GLY A 33 -9.89 -1.22 -5.60
N SER A 34 -8.83 -1.98 -5.87
CA SER A 34 -7.80 -2.27 -4.85
C SER A 34 -6.85 -1.09 -4.62
N LEU A 35 -6.52 -0.81 -3.36
CA LEU A 35 -5.45 0.14 -2.99
C LEU A 35 -4.14 -0.60 -2.69
N ASN A 36 -3.07 -0.20 -3.38
CA ASN A 36 -1.69 -0.61 -3.11
C ASN A 36 -0.88 0.58 -2.59
N ILE A 37 -0.05 0.36 -1.56
CA ILE A 37 0.90 1.34 -1.03
C ILE A 37 2.32 0.78 -1.05
N MET A 38 3.32 1.66 -0.93
CA MET A 38 4.72 1.26 -0.80
C MET A 38 5.23 1.55 0.61
N VAL A 39 5.72 0.53 1.28
CA VAL A 39 6.38 0.65 2.57
C VAL A 39 7.79 1.20 2.40
N LEU A 40 8.09 2.22 3.20
CA LEU A 40 9.43 2.74 3.43
C LEU A 40 9.94 2.18 4.76
N SER A 41 11.26 2.19 5.00
CA SER A 41 11.98 1.52 6.09
C SER A 41 11.42 1.66 7.52
N ASN A 42 10.46 2.57 7.74
CA ASN A 42 9.94 2.95 9.05
C ASN A 42 8.47 2.53 9.25
N THR A 43 7.84 1.86 8.28
CA THR A 43 6.44 1.42 8.41
C THR A 43 6.39 0.08 9.15
N SER A 44 6.06 0.11 10.45
CA SER A 44 6.16 -1.03 11.35
C SER A 44 4.87 -1.85 11.54
N ASN A 45 3.77 -1.51 10.87
CA ASN A 45 2.47 -2.13 11.15
C ASN A 45 1.62 -2.30 9.88
N ALA A 46 1.84 -3.39 9.16
CA ALA A 46 1.09 -3.74 7.95
C ALA A 46 -0.39 -3.98 8.27
N GLU A 47 -0.67 -4.57 9.43
CA GLU A 47 -2.02 -4.89 9.91
C GLU A 47 -2.90 -3.64 10.02
N ALA A 48 -2.33 -2.52 10.48
CA ALA A 48 -3.03 -1.25 10.53
C ALA A 48 -3.42 -0.73 9.15
N PHE A 49 -2.59 -0.90 8.13
CA PHE A 49 -2.91 -0.51 6.75
C PHE A 49 -3.99 -1.40 6.15
N PHE A 50 -3.93 -2.71 6.38
CA PHE A 50 -5.01 -3.62 5.97
C PHE A 50 -6.33 -3.27 6.66
N ALA A 51 -6.30 -2.95 7.96
CA ALA A 51 -7.48 -2.47 8.69
C ALA A 51 -8.01 -1.12 8.18
N ALA A 52 -7.14 -0.29 7.58
CA ALA A 52 -7.50 0.94 6.90
C ALA A 52 -8.02 0.74 5.47
N GLY A 53 -8.13 -0.51 4.99
CA GLY A 53 -8.68 -0.84 3.68
C GLY A 53 -7.66 -0.97 2.54
N VAL A 54 -6.35 -0.87 2.83
CA VAL A 54 -5.31 -1.21 1.87
C VAL A 54 -5.41 -2.69 1.51
N ASN A 55 -5.26 -3.04 0.23
CA ASN A 55 -5.34 -4.43 -0.24
C ASN A 55 -3.96 -5.02 -0.54
N ARG A 56 -2.97 -4.18 -0.84
CA ARG A 56 -1.61 -4.62 -1.16
C ARG A 56 -0.58 -3.68 -0.57
N ILE A 57 0.50 -4.25 -0.05
CA ILE A 57 1.63 -3.51 0.47
C ILE A 57 2.86 -3.98 -0.30
N SER A 58 3.53 -3.04 -0.97
CA SER A 58 4.73 -3.27 -1.76
C SER A 58 5.98 -2.83 -0.99
N GLY A 59 7.08 -3.59 -1.09
CA GLY A 59 8.37 -3.19 -0.53
C GLY A 59 9.18 -2.36 -1.51
N SER A 60 9.80 -1.28 -1.06
CA SER A 60 10.80 -0.55 -1.87
C SER A 60 12.12 -1.32 -1.94
N ALA A 61 12.94 -1.03 -2.96
CA ALA A 61 14.31 -1.58 -3.05
C ALA A 61 15.13 -1.24 -1.78
N PHE A 62 14.90 -0.06 -1.21
CA PHE A 62 15.54 0.34 0.05
C PHE A 62 15.07 -0.51 1.23
N PHE A 63 13.78 -0.84 1.31
CA PHE A 63 13.25 -1.77 2.33
C PHE A 63 13.95 -3.13 2.26
N LEU A 64 14.13 -3.68 1.06
CA LEU A 64 14.84 -4.96 0.85
C LEU A 64 16.30 -4.90 1.30
N LEU A 65 17.00 -3.78 1.05
CA LEU A 65 18.40 -3.60 1.42
C LEU A 65 18.59 -3.26 2.92
N SER A 66 17.58 -2.70 3.57
CA SER A 66 17.60 -2.34 5.00
C SER A 66 17.23 -3.49 5.94
N LYS A 67 16.69 -4.59 5.40
CA LYS A 67 16.27 -5.75 6.19
C LYS A 67 17.50 -6.63 6.46
N PRO A 68 17.82 -6.98 7.73
CA PRO A 68 18.92 -7.88 8.02
C PRO A 68 18.68 -9.22 7.32
N MET A 69 19.74 -9.76 6.69
CA MET A 69 19.70 -11.09 6.05
C MET A 69 19.14 -12.13 7.04
N GLY A 70 17.97 -12.71 6.72
CA GLY A 70 17.41 -13.84 7.46
C GLY A 70 15.94 -13.75 7.90
N LEU A 71 15.25 -12.61 7.77
CA LEU A 71 13.79 -12.59 8.05
C LEU A 71 12.97 -13.02 6.81
N PRO A 72 11.93 -13.85 6.98
CA PRO A 72 11.12 -14.35 5.87
C PRO A 72 10.44 -13.20 5.09
N HIS A 73 10.22 -13.47 3.80
CA HIS A 73 9.42 -12.63 2.92
C HIS A 73 7.96 -12.76 3.34
N LEU A 74 7.32 -11.62 3.71
CA LEU A 74 5.87 -11.58 3.86
C LEU A 74 5.28 -11.72 2.45
N GLY A 75 4.62 -12.86 2.22
CA GLY A 75 3.84 -13.13 1.02
C GLY A 75 2.50 -12.41 1.03
#